data_AF-A0AAD4MLU0-F1
#
_entry.id   AF-A0AAD4MLU0-F1
#
_cell.length_a   1.000
_cell.length_b   1.000
_cell.length_c   1.000
_cell.angle_alpha   90.00
_cell.angle_beta   90.00
_cell.angle_gamma   90.00
#
_symmetry.space_group_name_H-M   'P 1'
#
loop_
_entity.id
_entity.type
_entity.pdbx_description
1 polymer ?
#
loop_
_entity_poly.entity_id
_entity_poly.type
_entity_poly.pdbx_seq_one_letter_code
_entity_poly.pdbx_strand_id
1 'polypeptide(L)'
;MEKNRGVIRELLKFEFELGHTVKEPIENINRAMEAGTVVQRTEYEWYSKFNSEILTIEDNPRSGRPREVDRAAVVYAVEDTFTIFISEKLIYPIFYCAIL
;
A
#
# COMPACT_ATOMS: atom_id res chain seq x y z
N MET A 1 3.38 -8.67 -27.18
CA MET A 1 1.95 -8.34 -27.03
C MET A 1 1.79 -7.34 -25.89
N GLU A 2 0.86 -6.38 -26.00
CA GLU A 2 0.61 -5.41 -24.93
C GLU A 2 -0.04 -6.12 -23.73
N LYS A 3 0.62 -6.09 -22.57
CA LYS A 3 0.19 -6.81 -21.38
C LYS A 3 -0.96 -6.04 -20.71
N ASN A 4 -2.19 -6.27 -21.16
CA ASN A 4 -3.37 -5.66 -20.56
C ASN A 4 -3.63 -6.28 -19.19
N ARG A 5 -3.22 -5.57 -18.14
CA ARG A 5 -3.36 -5.99 -16.75
C ARG A 5 -4.82 -6.18 -16.32
N GLY A 6 -5.77 -5.46 -16.94
CA GLY A 6 -7.20 -5.63 -16.67
C GLY A 6 -7.69 -7.00 -17.12
N VAL A 7 -7.34 -7.40 -18.36
CA VAL A 7 -7.71 -8.71 -18.93
C VAL A 7 -7.17 -9.87 -18.09
N ILE A 8 -5.92 -9.77 -17.61
CA ILE A 8 -5.32 -10.80 -16.75
C ILE A 8 -6.14 -10.98 -15.46
N ARG A 9 -6.63 -9.89 -14.88
CA ARG A 9 -7.42 -9.92 -13.63
C ARG A 9 -8.84 -10.43 -13.87
N GLU A 10 -9.44 -10.12 -15.01
CA GLU A 10 -10.71 -10.70 -15.44
C GLU A 10 -10.62 -12.22 -15.57
N LEU A 11 -9.56 -12.72 -16.22
CA LEU A 11 -9.31 -14.16 -16.33
C LEU A 11 -9.08 -14.81 -14.96
N LEU A 12 -8.32 -14.16 -14.07
CA LEU A 12 -8.16 -14.65 -12.69
C LEU A 12 -9.48 -14.70 -11.92
N LYS A 13 -10.36 -13.71 -12.12
CA LYS A 13 -11.69 -13.70 -11.51
C LYS A 13 -12.56 -14.83 -12.07
N PHE A 14 -12.52 -15.06 -13.38
CA PHE A 14 -13.24 -16.16 -14.02
C PHE A 14 -12.79 -17.53 -13.47
N GLU A 15 -11.48 -17.77 -13.37
CA GLU A 15 -10.93 -19.01 -12.80
C GLU A 15 -11.29 -19.16 -11.29
N PHE A 16 -11.36 -18.05 -10.56
CA PHE A 16 -11.80 -18.04 -9.17
C PHE A 16 -13.30 -18.41 -9.03
N GLU A 17 -14.16 -17.86 -9.88
CA GLU A 17 -15.59 -18.17 -9.92
C GLU A 17 -15.87 -19.63 -10.34
N LEU A 18 -14.98 -20.23 -11.14
CA LEU A 18 -14.99 -21.67 -11.44
C LEU A 18 -14.58 -22.56 -10.26
N GLY A 19 -14.02 -21.98 -9.19
CA GLY A 19 -13.58 -22.71 -8.00
C GLY A 19 -12.23 -23.42 -8.16
N HIS A 20 -11.46 -23.11 -9.20
CA HIS A 20 -10.13 -23.68 -9.40
C HIS A 20 -9.13 -23.13 -8.38
N THR A 21 -8.32 -24.01 -7.80
CA THR A 21 -7.43 -23.66 -6.69
C THR A 21 -5.96 -23.63 -7.10
N VAL A 22 -5.34 -22.47 -6.89
CA VAL A 22 -3.90 -22.17 -6.76
C VAL A 22 -3.03 -22.38 -8.00
N LYS A 23 -3.00 -23.57 -8.61
CA LYS A 23 -2.06 -23.87 -9.71
C LYS A 23 -2.71 -23.85 -11.08
N GLU A 24 -3.92 -24.37 -11.19
CA GLU A 24 -4.67 -24.45 -12.44
C GLU A 24 -4.85 -23.08 -13.11
N PRO A 25 -5.18 -21.98 -12.39
CA PRO A 25 -5.37 -20.67 -13.02
C PRO A 25 -4.10 -20.16 -13.69
N ILE A 26 -2.95 -20.37 -13.04
CA ILE A 26 -1.64 -19.92 -13.53
C ILE A 26 -1.28 -20.69 -14.80
N GLU A 27 -1.46 -22.01 -14.80
CA GLU A 27 -1.17 -22.85 -15.95
C GLU A 27 -2.10 -22.58 -17.13
N ASN A 28 -3.40 -22.42 -16.88
CA ASN A 28 -4.40 -22.12 -17.90
C ASN A 28 -4.13 -20.76 -18.57
N ILE A 29 -3.91 -19.72 -17.77
CA ILE A 29 -3.67 -18.36 -18.29
C ILE A 29 -2.32 -18.29 -19.01
N ASN A 30 -1.26 -18.89 -18.45
CA ASN A 30 0.06 -18.88 -19.09
C ASN A 30 0.09 -19.73 -20.37
N ARG A 31 -0.74 -20.77 -20.48
CA ARG A 31 -0.91 -21.55 -21.71
C ARG A 31 -1.70 -20.78 -22.78
N ALA A 32 -2.74 -20.05 -22.37
CA ALA A 32 -3.61 -19.31 -23.28
C ALA A 32 -2.98 -18.02 -23.82
N MET A 33 -2.16 -17.34 -23.02
CA MET A 33 -1.53 -16.07 -23.41
C MET A 33 -0.05 -16.23 -23.78
N GLU A 34 0.79 -16.45 -22.77
CA GLU A 34 2.23 -16.63 -22.87
C GLU A 34 2.77 -17.08 -21.51
N ALA A 35 3.84 -17.87 -21.51
CA ALA A 35 4.52 -18.26 -20.28
C ALA A 35 4.97 -17.03 -19.47
N GLY A 36 4.67 -17.02 -18.17
CA GLY A 36 5.02 -15.90 -17.28
C GLY A 36 4.08 -14.68 -17.37
N THR A 37 2.91 -14.84 -17.99
CA THR A 37 1.85 -13.83 -17.96
C THR A 37 1.40 -13.57 -16.51
N VAL A 38 1.08 -14.64 -15.79
CA VAL A 38 0.73 -14.66 -14.37
C VAL A 38 1.79 -15.41 -13.59
N VAL A 39 2.21 -14.80 -12.47
CA VAL A 39 3.07 -15.43 -11.47
C VAL A 39 2.25 -15.71 -10.20
N GLN A 40 2.66 -16.72 -9.44
CA GLN A 40 1.94 -17.19 -8.25
C GLN A 40 1.61 -16.08 -7.25
N ARG A 41 2.53 -15.14 -7.04
CA ARG A 41 2.30 -13.99 -6.17
C ARG A 41 1.08 -13.16 -6.61
N THR A 42 0.93 -12.94 -7.91
CA THR A 42 -0.19 -12.17 -8.47
C THR A 42 -1.50 -12.92 -8.31
N GLU A 43 -1.53 -14.22 -8.58
CA GLU A 43 -2.73 -15.04 -8.37
C GLU A 43 -3.18 -14.98 -6.90
N TYR A 44 -2.26 -15.20 -5.95
CA TYR A 44 -2.56 -15.17 -4.53
C TYR A 44 -3.09 -13.81 -4.05
N GLU A 45 -2.46 -12.71 -4.46
CA GLU A 45 -2.90 -11.35 -4.13
C GLU A 45 -4.33 -11.08 -4.62
N TRP A 46 -4.71 -11.55 -5.81
CA TRP A 46 -6.06 -11.38 -6.35
C TRP A 46 -7.08 -12.32 -5.72
N TYR A 47 -6.73 -13.59 -5.53
CA TYR A 47 -7.59 -14.57 -4.87
C TYR A 47 -7.91 -14.14 -3.43
N SER A 48 -6.94 -13.56 -2.71
CA SER A 48 -7.19 -13.00 -1.39
C SER A 48 -8.18 -11.83 -1.42
N LYS A 49 -8.17 -11.00 -2.46
CA LYS A 49 -9.15 -9.91 -2.63
C LYS A 49 -10.53 -10.44 -2.95
N PHE A 50 -10.63 -11.41 -3.85
CA PHE A 50 -11.91 -12.03 -4.21
C PHE A 50 -12.55 -12.75 -3.03
N ASN A 51 -11.75 -13.41 -2.19
CA ASN A 51 -12.20 -13.99 -0.91
C ASN A 51 -12.71 -12.94 0.08
N SER A 52 -12.26 -11.68 -0.02
CA SER A 52 -12.73 -10.57 0.81
C SER A 52 -13.98 -9.88 0.23
N GLU A 53 -14.67 -10.52 -0.72
CA GLU A 53 -15.83 -10.02 -1.50
C GLU A 53 -15.55 -8.76 -2.33
N ILE A 54 -14.28 -8.36 -2.45
CA ILE A 54 -13.86 -7.28 -3.34
C ILE A 54 -13.69 -7.88 -4.74
N LEU A 55 -14.81 -8.01 -5.46
CA LEU A 55 -14.87 -8.56 -6.82
C LEU A 55 -14.57 -7.52 -7.92
N THR A 56 -14.08 -6.35 -7.53
CA THR A 56 -13.67 -5.30 -8.45
C THR A 56 -12.29 -5.62 -9.02
N ILE A 57 -12.16 -5.49 -10.34
CA ILE A 57 -10.91 -5.74 -11.08
C ILE A 57 -10.02 -4.48 -11.11
N GLU A 58 -10.63 -3.33 -10.88
CA GLU A 58 -9.97 -2.04 -10.90
C GLU A 58 -9.01 -1.88 -9.72
N ASP A 59 -7.92 -1.14 -9.93
CA ASP A 59 -7.07 -0.74 -8.83
C ASP A 59 -7.82 0.26 -7.96
N ASN A 60 -7.70 0.11 -6.63
CA ASN A 60 -8.11 1.17 -5.73
C ASN A 60 -7.41 2.48 -6.11
N PRO A 61 -8.08 3.62 -5.90
CA PRO A 61 -7.48 4.91 -6.13
C PRO A 61 -6.14 4.97 -5.39
N ARG A 62 -5.07 5.30 -6.13
CA ARG A 62 -3.74 5.45 -5.54
C ARG A 62 -3.85 6.60 -4.53
N SER A 63 -3.41 6.36 -3.30
CA SER A 63 -3.39 7.37 -2.23
C SER A 63 -2.61 8.63 -2.63
N GLY A 64 -1.75 8.53 -3.65
CA GLY A 64 -1.01 9.65 -4.22
C GLY A 64 -0.11 10.32 -3.18
N ARG A 65 0.59 11.37 -3.60
CA ARG A 65 1.17 12.31 -2.65
C ARG A 65 0.07 13.31 -2.27
N PRO A 66 -0.20 13.55 -0.98
CA PRO A 66 -1.14 14.60 -0.60
C PRO A 66 -0.68 15.93 -1.20
N ARG A 67 -1.56 16.56 -1.97
CA ARG A 67 -1.28 17.86 -2.64
C ARG A 67 -1.38 19.03 -1.68
N GLU A 68 -2.23 18.90 -0.68
CA GLU A 68 -2.46 19.91 0.34
C GLU A 68 -1.86 19.42 1.65
N VAL A 69 -1.05 20.29 2.27
CA VAL A 69 -0.43 20.06 3.56
C VAL A 69 -1.07 21.05 4.51
N ASP A 70 -1.59 20.56 5.63
CA ASP A 70 -2.06 21.41 6.70
C ASP A 70 -0.88 22.20 7.27
N ARG A 71 -0.78 23.47 6.89
CA ARG A 71 0.30 24.36 7.32
C ARG A 71 0.24 24.64 8.82
N ALA A 72 -0.95 24.63 9.42
CA ALA A 72 -1.09 24.85 10.85
C ALA A 72 -0.52 23.66 11.62
N ALA A 73 -0.82 22.43 11.18
CA ALA A 73 -0.21 21.22 11.75
C ALA A 73 1.32 21.20 11.58
N VAL A 74 1.84 21.67 10.44
CA VAL A 74 3.29 21.76 10.23
C VAL A 74 3.93 22.79 11.15
N VAL A 75 3.35 23.99 11.28
CA VAL A 75 3.87 25.04 12.16
C VAL A 75 3.85 24.57 13.60
N TYR A 76 2.74 23.97 14.05
CA TYR A 76 2.62 23.42 15.40
C TYR A 76 3.70 22.38 15.70
N ALA A 77 3.95 21.44 14.78
CA ALA A 77 4.99 20.43 14.95
C ALA A 77 6.41 21.06 15.01
N VAL A 78 6.67 22.13 14.26
CA VAL A 78 7.95 22.85 14.29
C VAL A 78 8.12 23.64 15.58
N GLU A 79 7.07 24.30 16.06
CA GLU A 79 7.09 25.05 17.31
C GLU A 79 7.22 24.12 18.53
N ASP A 80 6.53 22.99 18.53
CA ASP A 80 6.60 22.00 19.62
C ASP A 80 8.01 21.40 19.71
N THR A 81 8.62 21.04 18.58
CA THR A 81 10.01 20.55 18.56
C THR A 81 11.02 21.61 19.00
N PHE A 82 10.80 22.88 18.67
CA PHE A 82 11.64 23.98 19.15
C PHE A 82 11.47 24.22 20.65
N THR A 83 10.24 24.11 21.17
CA THR A 83 9.90 24.28 22.58
C THR A 83 10.48 23.16 23.45
N ILE A 84 10.42 21.92 22.98
CA ILE A 84 11.05 20.77 23.64
C ILE A 84 12.58 20.96 23.65
N PHE A 85 13.18 21.38 22.53
CA PHE A 85 14.62 21.60 22.45
C PHE A 85 15.10 22.72 23.40
N ILE A 86 14.39 23.84 23.49
CA ILE A 86 14.73 24.94 24.42
C ILE A 86 14.55 24.48 25.87
N SER A 87 13.45 23.79 26.19
CA SER A 87 13.23 23.35 27.56
C SER A 87 14.33 22.37 28.00
N GLU A 88 14.59 21.29 27.25
CA GLU A 88 15.60 20.26 27.52
C GLU A 88 17.05 20.75 27.52
N LYS A 89 17.43 21.61 26.58
CA LYS A 89 18.85 21.97 26.37
C LYS A 89 19.26 23.30 26.98
N LEU A 90 18.33 24.23 27.19
CA LEU A 90 18.64 25.56 27.71
C LEU A 90 18.03 25.79 29.08
N ILE A 91 16.77 25.43 29.31
CA ILE A 91 16.09 25.76 30.56
C ILE A 91 16.45 24.77 31.69
N TYR A 92 16.31 23.46 31.48
CA TYR A 92 16.62 22.46 32.51
C TYR A 92 18.06 22.53 33.07
N PRO A 93 19.14 22.68 32.26
CA PRO A 93 20.49 22.79 32.81
C PRO A 93 20.74 24.10 33.57
N ILE A 94 20.11 25.23 33.19
CA ILE A 94 20.21 26.50 33.92
C ILE A 94 19.55 26.39 35.29
N PHE A 95 18.36 25.78 35.36
CA PHE A 95 17.68 25.56 36.64
C PHE A 95 18.40 24.53 37.52
N TYR A 96 19.01 23.49 36.94
CA TYR A 96 19.77 22.50 37.71
C TYR A 96 21.07 23.06 38.30
N CYS A 97 21.76 23.98 37.60
CA CYS A 97 22.94 24.67 38.13
C CYS A 97 22.64 25.76 39.18
N ALA A 98 21.40 26.27 39.25
CA ALA A 98 21.03 27.30 40.24
C ALA A 98 20.55 26.73 41.58
N ILE A 99 20.33 25.42 41.67
CA ILE A 99 19.82 24.72 42.87
C ILE A 99 20.94 23.92 43.59
N LEU A 100 22.17 23.89 43.03
CA LEU A 100 23.38 23.34 43.66
C LEU A 100 24.29 24.47 44.16
#